data_AF-E6PWT4-F1
#
_entry.id   AF-E6PWT4-F1
#
_cell.length_a   1.000
_cell.length_b   1.000
_cell.length_c   1.000
_cell.angle_alpha   90.00
_cell.angle_beta   90.00
_cell.angle_gamma   90.00
#
_symmetry.space_group_name_H-M   'P 1'
#
loop_
_entity.id
_entity.type
_entity.pdbx_description
1 polymer ?
#
loop_
_entity_poly.entity_id
_entity_poly.type
_entity_poly.pdbx_seq_one_letter_code
_entity_poly.pdbx_strand_id
1 'polypeptide(L)'
;MAQGLSLRRARLATAAIDISDGLSTELAHLCEESGVAAEIEARRIPIGAGANLEQALHGGEDYELLFTASAQARVPRSIAGVAVTCIGQMVSARRGKPGMTLITEGGREPLVARGWEHFC
;
A
#
# COMPACT_ATOMS: atom_id res chain seq x y z
N MET A 1 -11.79 -15.66 -4.80
CA MET A 1 -11.64 -16.19 -3.42
C MET A 1 -10.49 -17.22 -3.28
N ALA A 2 -9.33 -17.05 -3.92
CA ALA A 2 -8.25 -18.06 -3.89
C ALA A 2 -6.87 -17.54 -3.43
N GLN A 3 -6.70 -16.23 -3.25
CA GLN A 3 -5.37 -15.63 -3.09
C GLN A 3 -5.00 -15.40 -1.62
N GLY A 4 -5.96 -15.05 -0.75
CA GLY A 4 -5.72 -14.86 0.69
C GLY A 4 -5.24 -16.11 1.44
N LEU A 5 -5.56 -17.31 0.95
CA LEU A 5 -5.15 -18.57 1.60
C LEU A 5 -3.66 -18.90 1.37
N SER A 6 -3.07 -18.44 0.27
CA SER A 6 -1.66 -18.68 -0.07
C SER A 6 -0.71 -17.82 0.76
N LEU A 7 -1.08 -16.57 1.05
CA LEU A 7 -0.31 -15.67 1.94
C LEU A 7 -0.23 -16.21 3.37
N ARG A 8 -1.32 -16.81 3.86
CA ARG A 8 -1.39 -17.41 5.20
C ARG A 8 -0.54 -18.68 5.32
N ARG A 9 -0.42 -19.49 4.25
CA ARG A 9 0.43 -20.69 4.23
C ARG A 9 1.93 -20.39 4.17
N ALA A 10 2.33 -19.26 3.60
CA ALA A 10 3.73 -18.89 3.47
C ALA A 10 4.34 -18.24 4.73
N ARG A 11 3.54 -17.87 5.75
CA ARG A 11 3.98 -17.06 6.91
C ARG A 11 4.67 -15.74 6.52
N LEU A 12 4.37 -15.20 5.35
CA LEU A 12 5.07 -14.03 4.80
C LEU A 12 4.35 -12.69 5.06
N ALA A 13 3.05 -12.71 5.32
CA ALA A 13 2.24 -11.50 5.48
C ALA A 13 1.86 -11.30 6.96
N THR A 14 2.16 -10.11 7.49
CA THR A 14 1.69 -9.66 8.82
C THR A 14 0.28 -9.07 8.76
N ALA A 15 -0.13 -8.54 7.61
CA ALA A 15 -1.49 -8.13 7.26
C ALA A 15 -1.65 -8.22 5.75
N ALA A 16 -2.85 -8.56 5.25
CA ALA A 16 -3.17 -8.55 3.82
C ALA A 16 -4.57 -7.96 3.64
N ILE A 17 -4.69 -6.93 2.81
CA ILE A 17 -5.95 -6.23 2.53
C ILE A 17 -6.16 -6.18 1.02
N ASP A 18 -7.42 -6.35 0.62
CA ASP A 18 -7.87 -6.23 -0.77
C ASP A 18 -8.02 -4.73 -1.05
N ILE A 19 -7.30 -4.17 -2.02
CA ILE A 19 -7.41 -2.74 -2.34
C ILE A 19 -8.70 -2.55 -3.15
N SER A 20 -9.80 -2.22 -2.47
CA SER A 20 -11.07 -1.86 -3.12
C SER A 20 -11.28 -0.36 -3.25
N ASP A 21 -10.77 0.44 -2.30
CA ASP A 21 -11.10 1.87 -2.17
C ASP A 21 -9.89 2.81 -2.38
N GLY A 22 -8.79 2.26 -2.91
CA GLY A 22 -7.54 2.96 -3.22
C GLY A 22 -6.44 2.79 -2.16
N LEU A 23 -5.20 2.71 -2.64
CA LEU A 23 -4.00 2.45 -1.82
C LEU A 23 -3.85 3.42 -0.63
N SER A 24 -4.18 4.70 -0.83
CA SER A 24 -4.09 5.72 0.22
C SER A 24 -5.08 5.50 1.37
N THR A 25 -6.27 4.96 1.10
CA THR A 25 -7.31 4.68 2.10
C THR A 25 -6.91 3.50 2.97
N GLU A 26 -6.49 2.41 2.33
CA GLU A 26 -6.08 1.19 3.03
C GLU A 26 -4.82 1.41 3.88
N LEU A 27 -3.86 2.19 3.38
CA LEU A 27 -2.70 2.58 4.18
C LEU A 27 -3.09 3.42 5.39
N ALA A 28 -4.11 4.28 5.29
CA ALA A 28 -4.57 5.09 6.40
C ALA A 28 -5.19 4.20 7.50
N HIS A 29 -6.12 3.33 7.13
CA HIS A 29 -6.73 2.37 8.07
C HIS A 29 -5.66 1.52 8.76
N LEU A 30 -4.72 0.97 7.99
CA LEU A 30 -3.63 0.16 8.55
C LEU A 30 -2.73 0.95 9.51
N CYS A 31 -2.39 2.20 9.18
CA CYS A 31 -1.59 3.07 10.04
C CYS A 31 -2.32 3.41 11.35
N GLU A 32 -3.61 3.72 11.27
CA GLU A 32 -4.46 4.05 12.42
C GLU A 32 -4.64 2.85 13.35
N GLU A 33 -5.00 1.68 12.81
CA GLU A 33 -5.22 0.47 13.59
C GLU A 33 -3.92 -0.07 14.23
N SER A 34 -2.79 0.07 13.55
CA SER A 34 -1.50 -0.44 14.02
C SER A 34 -0.67 0.57 14.81
N GLY A 35 -1.08 1.84 14.87
CA GLY A 35 -0.31 2.92 15.50
C GLY A 35 1.05 3.17 14.86
N VAL A 36 1.16 2.92 13.55
CA VAL A 36 2.38 3.12 12.74
C VAL A 36 2.15 4.24 11.71
N ALA A 37 3.20 4.59 10.98
CA ALA A 37 3.12 5.48 9.84
C ALA A 37 3.70 4.80 8.60
N ALA A 38 3.27 5.21 7.40
CA ALA A 38 3.75 4.68 6.14
C ALA A 38 4.63 5.68 5.39
N GLU A 39 5.71 5.21 4.78
CA GLU A 39 6.52 5.97 3.83
C GLU A 39 6.51 5.23 2.48
N ILE A 40 5.91 5.86 1.47
CA ILE A 40 5.69 5.26 0.15
C ILE A 40 6.56 5.99 -0.88
N GLU A 41 7.28 5.24 -1.72
CA GLU A 41 8.07 5.79 -2.82
C GLU A 41 7.22 5.84 -4.10
N ALA A 42 6.88 7.05 -4.56
CA ALA A 42 6.04 7.26 -5.74
C ALA A 42 6.55 6.51 -6.99
N ARG A 43 7.86 6.55 -7.22
CA ARG A 43 8.54 5.88 -8.36
C ARG A 43 8.47 4.35 -8.33
N ARG A 44 8.14 3.76 -7.18
CA ARG A 44 8.07 2.30 -7.00
C ARG A 44 6.64 1.78 -7.13
N ILE A 45 5.64 2.68 -7.16
CA ILE A 45 4.26 2.28 -7.37
C ILE A 45 4.13 1.75 -8.81
N PRO A 46 3.68 0.50 -9.00
CA PRO A 46 3.39 0.00 -10.33
C PRO A 46 2.21 0.79 -10.89
N ILE A 47 2.38 1.34 -12.10
CA ILE A 47 1.33 2.09 -12.79
C ILE A 47 0.99 1.32 -14.06
N GLY A 48 -0.28 0.93 -14.19
CA GLY A 48 -0.80 0.25 -15.38
C GLY A 48 -0.70 1.14 -16.64
N ALA A 49 -0.67 0.51 -17.81
CA ALA A 49 -0.64 1.25 -19.08
C ALA A 49 -1.89 2.13 -19.21
N GLY A 50 -1.70 3.45 -19.28
CA GLY A 50 -2.78 4.43 -19.39
C GLY A 50 -3.27 5.01 -18.06
N ALA A 51 -2.77 4.54 -16.92
CA ALA A 51 -3.03 5.13 -15.61
C ALA A 51 -1.96 6.17 -15.24
N ASN A 52 -2.29 7.08 -14.35
CA ASN A 52 -1.35 8.02 -13.72
C ASN A 52 -1.18 7.72 -12.21
N LEU A 53 -0.23 8.39 -11.56
CA LEU A 53 0.08 8.18 -10.14
C LEU A 53 -1.11 8.47 -9.21
N GLU A 54 -1.93 9.48 -9.51
CA GLU A 54 -3.12 9.77 -8.70
C GLU A 54 -4.14 8.65 -8.80
N GLN A 55 -4.34 8.09 -10.00
CA GLN A 55 -5.19 6.92 -10.21
C GLN A 55 -4.64 5.67 -9.53
N ALA A 56 -3.32 5.49 -9.46
CA ALA A 56 -2.72 4.37 -8.71
C ALA A 56 -2.80 4.55 -7.18
N LEU A 57 -2.77 5.80 -6.68
CA LEU A 57 -2.86 6.11 -5.25
C LEU A 57 -4.30 6.10 -4.72
N HIS A 58 -5.25 6.50 -5.56
CA HIS A 58 -6.64 6.78 -5.18
C HIS A 58 -7.68 5.93 -5.94
N GLY A 59 -7.32 5.29 -7.05
CA GLY A 59 -8.22 4.42 -7.82
C GLY A 59 -8.41 3.06 -7.17
N GLY A 60 -9.64 2.53 -7.25
CA GLY A 60 -10.07 1.28 -6.61
C GLY A 60 -10.54 0.19 -7.57
N GLU A 61 -10.34 0.34 -8.88
CA GLU A 61 -10.91 -0.58 -9.88
C GLU A 61 -10.00 -1.77 -10.23
N ASP A 62 -8.72 -1.71 -9.85
CA ASP A 62 -7.75 -2.78 -10.03
C ASP A 62 -7.53 -3.47 -8.68
N TYR A 63 -8.23 -4.60 -8.45
CA TYR A 63 -8.15 -5.45 -7.25
C TYR A 63 -6.73 -5.98 -7.00
N GLU A 64 -5.82 -5.13 -6.51
CA GLU A 64 -4.45 -5.49 -6.13
C GLU A 64 -4.36 -5.82 -4.64
N LEU A 65 -3.42 -6.70 -4.27
CA LEU A 65 -3.21 -7.11 -2.88
C LEU A 65 -2.16 -6.22 -2.21
N LEU A 66 -2.56 -5.44 -1.20
CA LEU A 66 -1.62 -4.73 -0.32
C LEU A 66 -1.31 -5.60 0.90
N PHE A 67 -0.02 -5.79 1.19
CA PHE A 67 0.39 -6.47 2.40
C PHE A 67 1.65 -5.86 3.00
N THR A 68 1.77 -5.97 4.32
CA THR A 68 3.02 -5.68 5.02
C THR A 68 3.77 -6.97 5.30
N ALA A 69 5.09 -6.88 5.26
CA ALA A 69 5.99 -7.96 5.63
C ALA A 69 7.10 -7.39 6.52
N SER A 70 7.64 -8.24 7.41
CA SER A 70 8.82 -7.88 8.20
C SER A 70 9.97 -7.48 7.26
N ALA A 71 10.79 -6.52 7.67
CA ALA A 71 11.99 -6.12 6.91
C ALA A 71 12.97 -7.29 6.68
N GLN A 72 12.89 -8.33 7.52
CA GLN A 72 13.69 -9.55 7.41
C GLN A 72 13.01 -10.64 6.56
N ALA A 73 11.74 -10.46 6.19
CA ALA A 73 11.01 -11.41 5.37
C ALA A 73 11.51 -11.32 3.93
N ARG A 74 11.84 -12.48 3.35
CA ARG A 74 12.22 -12.57 1.94
C ARG A 74 10.95 -12.65 1.11
N VAL A 75 10.42 -11.50 0.72
CA VAL A 75 9.22 -11.41 -0.13
C VAL A 75 9.58 -11.86 -1.56
N PRO A 76 8.90 -12.88 -2.11
CA PRO A 76 9.15 -13.31 -3.49
C PRO A 76 8.71 -12.23 -4.47
N ARG A 77 9.40 -12.12 -5.61
CA ARG A 77 9.09 -11.16 -6.68
C ARG A 77 7.75 -11.40 -7.36
N SER A 78 7.15 -12.58 -7.16
CA SER A 78 5.83 -12.92 -7.64
C SER A 78 5.14 -13.89 -6.70
N ILE A 79 3.84 -13.72 -6.50
CA ILE A 79 2.98 -14.64 -5.74
C ILE A 79 1.85 -15.08 -6.66
N ALA A 80 1.71 -16.39 -6.88
CA ALA A 80 0.67 -16.96 -7.75
C ALA A 80 0.61 -16.37 -9.17
N GLY A 81 1.77 -16.01 -9.75
CA GLY A 81 1.88 -15.43 -11.10
C GLY A 81 1.68 -13.92 -11.17
N VAL A 82 1.35 -13.26 -10.05
CA VAL A 82 1.24 -11.79 -9.95
C VAL A 82 2.57 -11.23 -9.45
N ALA A 83 3.07 -10.17 -10.12
CA ALA A 83 4.28 -9.48 -9.69
C ALA A 83 4.07 -8.80 -8.34
N VAL A 84 5.07 -8.86 -7.47
CA VAL A 84 5.04 -8.19 -6.17
C VAL A 84 6.07 -7.07 -6.19
N THR A 85 5.59 -5.86 -5.94
CA THR A 85 6.43 -4.67 -5.88
C THR A 85 6.40 -4.13 -4.46
N CYS A 86 7.58 -4.08 -3.82
CA CYS A 86 7.71 -3.33 -2.58
C CYS A 86 7.69 -1.84 -2.95
N ILE A 87 6.70 -1.12 -2.45
CA ILE A 87 6.45 0.31 -2.76
C ILE A 87 6.88 1.26 -1.64
N GLY A 88 7.31 0.74 -0.49
CA GLY A 88 7.60 1.56 0.68
C GLY A 88 7.86 0.74 1.93
N GLN A 89 7.73 1.39 3.08
CA GLN A 89 7.98 0.81 4.39
C GLN A 89 7.05 1.38 5.47
N MET A 90 6.80 0.59 6.51
CA MET A 90 6.14 1.04 7.73
C MET A 90 7.20 1.53 8.72
N VAL A 91 6.94 2.68 9.35
CA VAL A 91 7.79 3.32 10.36
C VAL A 91 6.99 3.62 11.61
N SER A 92 7.64 3.86 12.75
CA SER A 92 6.94 4.23 13.97
C SER A 92 6.25 5.58 13.82
N ALA A 93 4.97 5.66 14.18
CA ALA A 93 4.24 6.92 14.22
C ALA A 93 4.92 7.91 15.20
N ARG A 94 5.00 9.18 14.82
CA ARG A 94 5.57 10.25 15.66
C ARG A 94 4.60 11.40 15.78
N ARG A 95 4.44 11.92 17.00
CA ARG A 95 3.58 13.08 17.27
C ARG A 95 4.02 14.27 16.41
N GLY A 96 3.08 14.89 15.71
CA GLY A 96 3.33 16.04 14.83
C GLY A 96 3.96 15.68 13.47
N LYS A 97 4.01 14.40 13.08
CA LYS A 97 4.37 13.96 11.74
C LYS A 97 3.14 13.37 11.03
N PRO A 98 3.09 13.42 9.68
CA PRO A 98 2.04 12.75 8.92
C PRO A 98 2.02 11.25 9.19
N GLY A 99 0.82 10.66 9.28
CA GLY A 99 0.65 9.20 9.36
C GLY A 99 1.06 8.50 8.07
N MET A 100 1.05 9.20 6.94
CA MET A 100 1.54 8.68 5.66
C MET A 100 2.33 9.76 4.93
N THR A 101 3.43 9.36 4.29
CA THR A 101 4.32 10.26 3.55
C THR A 101 4.60 9.68 2.17
N LEU A 102 4.39 10.47 1.13
CA LEU A 102 4.80 10.16 -0.23
C LEU A 102 6.20 10.74 -0.49
N ILE A 103 7.10 9.91 -0.99
CA ILE A 103 8.46 10.26 -1.38
C ILE A 103 8.49 10.36 -2.89
N THR A 104 8.62 11.58 -3.40
CA THR A 104 8.76 11.91 -4.82
C THR A 104 10.18 12.38 -5.12
N GLU A 105 10.48 12.63 -6.39
CA GLU A 105 11.76 13.27 -6.77
C GLU A 105 11.89 14.68 -6.20
N GLY A 106 10.76 15.38 -5.98
CA GLY A 106 10.70 16.73 -5.42
C GLY A 106 10.84 16.78 -3.90
N GLY A 107 10.78 15.64 -3.21
CA GLY A 107 10.95 15.56 -1.76
C GLY A 107 9.92 14.66 -1.07
N ARG A 108 9.64 14.99 0.19
CA ARG A 108 8.67 14.26 1.03
C ARG A 108 7.44 15.12 1.23
N GLU A 109 6.28 14.60 0.88
CA GLU A 109 5.01 15.28 1.07
C GLU A 109 4.03 14.41 1.87
N PRO A 110 3.15 15.01 2.69
CA PRO A 110 2.10 14.26 3.38
C PRO A 110 1.20 13.56 2.35
N LEU A 111 1.07 12.24 2.46
CA LEU A 111 0.06 11.51 1.70
C LEU A 111 -1.25 11.60 2.48
N VAL A 112 -2.25 12.22 1.87
CA VAL A 112 -3.59 12.32 2.46
C VAL A 112 -4.46 11.25 1.81
N ALA A 113 -5.13 10.44 2.64
CA ALA A 113 -6.14 9.52 2.14
C ALA A 113 -7.22 10.33 1.43
N ARG A 114 -7.36 10.09 0.13
CA ARG A 114 -8.50 10.55 -0.65
C ARG A 114 -9.10 9.27 -1.20
N GLY A 115 -9.93 8.64 -0.39
CA GLY A 115 -10.73 7.52 -0.87
C GLY A 115 -11.67 8.00 -1.96
N TRP A 116 -12.17 7.07 -2.77
CA TRP A 116 -13.33 7.34 -3.61
C TRP A 116 -14.48 7.83 -2.70
N GLU A 117 -14.73 9.14 -2.70
CA GLU A 117 -16.06 9.64 -2.35
C GLU A 117 -16.98 9.06 -3.42
N HIS A 118 -17.77 8.04 -3.04
CA HIS A 118 -19.01 7.76 -3.73
C HIS A 118 -19.74 9.10 -3.82
N PHE A 119 -19.76 9.70 -5.02
CA PHE A 119 -20.67 10.79 -5.32
C PHE A 119 -22.07 10.26 -5.02
N CYS A 120 -22.58 10.57 -3.84
CA CYS A 120 -24.00 10.51 -3.49
C CYS A 120 -24.59 11.90 -3.68
#